data_AF-A0A1H6ZHJ2-F1
#
_entry.id   AF-A0A1H6ZHJ2-F1
#
_cell.length_a   1.000
_cell.length_b   1.000
_cell.length_c   1.000
_cell.angle_alpha   90.00
_cell.angle_beta   90.00
_cell.angle_gamma   90.00
#
_symmetry.space_group_name_H-M   'P 1'
#
loop_
_entity.id
_entity.type
_entity.pdbx_description
1 polymer ?
#
loop_
_entity_poly.entity_id
_entity_poly.type
_entity_poly.pdbx_seq_one_letter_code
_entity_poly.pdbx_strand_id
1 'polypeptide(L)'
;MTLTVAMSDAEIRRQAARPEVGRLRAAQHPALRLRFLEERSRGSWDVRAAGEWRKFAGWPELNTKAALAVLPEVLARLAADPEAVVGQGGWSTVGELLEWYRERVMRDRKLSAKRKASVKSAIDCHLLPRLSSLPLAALNRSAVDQTLMWPLQETLSPSYVRLILRVLTMAFKQALRLELIAED
;
A
#
# COMPACT_ATOMS: atom_id res chain seq x y z
N MET A 1 7.65 7.18 25.78
CA MET A 1 8.01 5.83 26.25
C MET A 1 7.71 4.77 25.19
N THR A 2 8.48 3.68 25.14
CA THR A 2 8.16 2.47 24.36
C THR A 2 7.72 1.37 25.32
N LEU A 3 6.57 0.74 25.10
CA LEU A 3 6.08 -0.39 25.89
C LEU A 3 6.08 -1.67 25.07
N THR A 4 6.48 -2.78 25.69
CA THR A 4 6.33 -4.11 25.10
C THR A 4 4.99 -4.70 25.53
N VAL A 5 4.15 -5.12 24.57
CA VAL A 5 2.79 -5.60 24.82
C VAL A 5 2.45 -6.81 23.97
N ALA A 6 1.47 -7.62 24.40
CA ALA A 6 0.81 -8.57 23.52
C ALA A 6 -0.04 -7.77 22.51
N MET A 7 0.41 -7.74 21.25
CA MET A 7 -0.13 -6.82 20.27
C MET A 7 -1.56 -7.23 19.87
N SER A 8 -2.51 -6.32 20.06
CA SER A 8 -3.90 -6.44 19.58
C SER A 8 -4.51 -5.06 19.37
N ASP A 9 -5.53 -4.95 18.52
CA ASP A 9 -6.18 -3.66 18.26
C ASP A 9 -6.91 -3.10 19.51
N ALA A 10 -7.32 -3.97 20.44
CA ALA A 10 -7.87 -3.56 21.73
C ALA A 10 -6.77 -2.97 22.63
N GLU A 11 -5.60 -3.64 22.68
CA GLU A 11 -4.44 -3.18 23.42
C GLU A 11 -3.93 -1.84 22.91
N ILE A 12 -3.82 -1.70 21.59
CA ILE A 12 -3.37 -0.45 20.96
C ILE A 12 -4.28 0.71 21.36
N ARG A 13 -5.60 0.53 21.29
CA ARG A 13 -6.57 1.56 21.70
C ARG A 13 -6.46 1.88 23.19
N ARG A 14 -6.25 0.88 24.04
CA ARG A 14 -6.05 1.08 25.49
C ARG A 14 -4.82 1.95 25.77
N GLN A 15 -3.71 1.68 25.08
CA GLN A 15 -2.48 2.46 25.26
C GLN A 15 -2.51 3.81 24.53
N ALA A 16 -3.37 3.99 23.52
CA ALA A 16 -3.57 5.28 22.87
C ALA A 16 -4.06 6.34 23.86
N ALA A 17 -4.85 5.97 24.87
CA ALA A 17 -5.32 6.86 25.93
C ALA A 17 -4.22 7.35 26.90
N ARG A 18 -3.00 6.82 26.80
CA ARG A 18 -1.87 7.13 27.70
C ARG A 18 -0.82 7.99 27.00
N PRO A 19 -0.79 9.32 27.18
CA PRO A 19 0.07 10.23 26.43
C PRO A 19 1.58 9.91 26.54
N GLU A 20 2.00 9.35 27.66
CA GLU A 20 3.39 8.96 27.91
C GLU A 20 3.88 7.82 26.99
N VAL A 21 2.95 7.02 26.46
CA VAL A 21 3.24 5.89 25.57
C VAL A 21 3.26 6.39 24.12
N GLY A 22 4.44 6.49 23.53
CA GLY A 22 4.59 6.89 22.12
C GLY A 22 4.68 5.70 21.17
N ARG A 23 5.10 4.54 21.68
CA ARG A 23 5.39 3.36 20.86
C ARG A 23 5.03 2.07 21.59
N LEU A 24 4.54 1.08 20.85
CA LEU A 24 4.22 -0.27 21.31
C LEU A 24 5.04 -1.28 20.54
N ARG A 25 5.83 -2.12 21.20
CA ARG A 25 6.58 -3.21 20.59
C ARG A 25 5.82 -4.52 20.81
N ALA A 26 5.68 -5.33 19.76
CA ALA A 26 5.00 -6.61 19.89
C ALA A 26 5.90 -7.60 20.66
N ALA A 27 5.38 -8.17 21.75
CA ALA A 27 6.10 -9.11 22.60
C ALA A 27 6.48 -10.39 21.83
N GLN A 28 5.55 -10.92 21.05
CA GLN A 28 5.75 -12.15 20.27
C GLN A 28 6.55 -11.90 18.97
N HIS A 29 6.62 -10.66 18.51
CA HIS A 29 7.30 -10.28 17.28
C HIS A 29 8.17 -9.04 17.52
N PRO A 30 9.38 -9.20 18.11
CA PRO A 30 10.20 -8.05 18.51
C PRO A 30 10.67 -7.16 17.35
N ALA A 31 10.58 -7.64 16.11
CA ALA A 31 10.84 -6.86 14.91
C ALA A 31 9.66 -5.95 14.51
N LEU A 32 8.48 -6.08 15.13
CA LEU A 32 7.30 -5.27 14.86
C LEU A 32 7.05 -4.26 15.98
N ARG A 33 6.74 -3.02 15.59
CA ARG A 33 6.36 -1.94 16.49
C ARG A 33 5.25 -1.10 15.88
N LEU A 34 4.35 -0.60 16.72
CA LEU A 34 3.47 0.51 16.39
C LEU A 34 4.01 1.81 17.00
N ARG A 35 4.02 2.90 16.24
CA ARG A 35 4.27 4.25 16.73
C ARG A 35 3.02 5.09 16.55
N PHE A 36 2.50 5.70 17.62
CA PHE A 36 1.32 6.57 17.53
C PHE A 36 1.65 7.85 16.74
N LEU A 37 0.67 8.35 15.99
CA LEU A 37 0.68 9.71 15.42
C LEU A 37 0.16 10.71 16.46
N GLU A 38 0.22 12.00 16.14
CA GLU A 38 -0.11 13.10 17.05
C GLU A 38 -1.53 13.02 17.62
N GLU A 39 -2.51 12.72 16.78
CA GLU A 39 -3.92 12.52 17.19
C GLU A 39 -4.17 11.20 17.94
N ARG A 40 -3.20 10.26 17.91
CA ARG A 40 -3.22 8.95 18.59
C ARG A 40 -4.38 8.02 18.23
N SER A 41 -5.31 8.47 17.39
CA SER A 41 -6.34 7.67 16.70
C SER A 41 -5.73 6.83 15.56
N ARG A 42 -4.55 7.22 15.09
CA ARG A 42 -3.76 6.58 14.03
C ARG A 42 -2.34 6.27 14.49
N GLY A 43 -1.68 5.37 13.76
CA GLY A 43 -0.33 4.93 14.03
C GLY A 43 0.41 4.43 12.79
N SER A 44 1.70 4.22 12.96
CA SER A 44 2.62 3.67 11.97
C SER A 44 3.10 2.30 12.44
N TRP A 45 2.89 1.28 11.62
CA TRP A 45 3.58 0.01 11.75
C TRP A 45 5.00 0.16 11.22
N ASP A 46 5.95 -0.09 12.10
CA ASP A 46 7.37 -0.10 11.79
C ASP A 46 7.90 -1.54 11.96
N VAL A 47 8.74 -1.96 11.03
CA VAL A 47 9.47 -3.23 11.07
C VAL A 47 10.97 -2.95 11.27
N ARG A 48 11.65 -3.83 12.00
CA ARG A 48 13.10 -3.74 12.19
C ARG A 48 13.82 -4.68 11.23
N ALA A 49 14.63 -4.12 10.33
CA ALA A 49 15.49 -4.85 9.41
C ALA A 49 16.88 -4.18 9.36
N ALA A 50 17.95 -4.98 9.24
CA ALA A 50 19.34 -4.50 9.25
C ALA A 50 19.69 -3.53 10.41
N GLY A 51 19.03 -3.68 11.56
CA GLY A 51 19.24 -2.82 12.73
C GLY A 51 18.39 -1.55 12.77
N GLU A 52 17.78 -1.15 11.65
CA GLU A 52 16.99 0.08 11.49
C GLU A 52 15.47 -0.19 11.58
N TRP A 53 14.71 0.84 11.97
CA TRP A 53 13.25 0.79 11.95
C TRP A 53 12.72 1.48 10.70
N ARG A 54 11.95 0.74 9.89
CA ARG A 54 11.34 1.24 8.66
C ARG A 54 9.81 1.12 8.76
N LYS A 55 9.10 2.19 8.38
CA LYS A 55 7.63 2.17 8.32
C LYS A 55 7.19 1.27 7.17
N PHE A 56 6.13 0.47 7.35
CA PHE A 56 5.56 -0.32 6.26
C PHE A 56 4.04 -0.25 6.13
N ALA A 57 3.33 0.19 7.17
CA ALA A 57 1.87 0.33 7.12
C ALA A 57 1.33 1.39 8.07
N GLY A 58 0.09 1.82 7.83
CA GLY A 58 -0.71 2.62 8.76
C GLY A 58 -1.62 1.74 9.63
N TRP A 59 -1.88 2.20 10.86
CA TRP A 59 -2.94 1.68 11.74
C TRP A 59 -3.98 2.80 11.95
N PRO A 60 -5.29 2.52 11.93
CA PRO A 60 -5.94 1.20 11.90
C PRO A 60 -6.19 0.61 10.50
N GLU A 61 -5.70 1.23 9.44
CA GLU A 61 -5.91 0.81 8.05
C GLU A 61 -5.41 -0.63 7.81
N LEU A 62 -4.23 -0.96 8.34
CA LEU A 62 -3.79 -2.33 8.56
C LEU A 62 -3.98 -2.66 10.05
N ASN A 63 -4.97 -3.49 10.36
CA ASN A 63 -5.20 -3.91 11.73
C ASN A 63 -4.10 -4.87 12.22
N THR A 64 -4.06 -5.12 13.53
CA THR A 64 -2.99 -5.93 14.14
C THR A 64 -2.89 -7.33 13.53
N LYS A 65 -4.02 -8.00 13.31
CA LYS A 65 -4.05 -9.35 12.74
C LYS A 65 -3.44 -9.37 11.34
N ALA A 66 -3.80 -8.40 10.50
CA ALA A 66 -3.29 -8.28 9.15
C ALA A 66 -1.80 -7.91 9.15
N ALA A 67 -1.38 -6.99 10.03
CA ALA A 67 0.03 -6.61 10.19
C ALA A 67 0.91 -7.81 10.57
N LEU A 68 0.44 -8.65 11.48
CA LEU A 68 1.14 -9.89 11.86
C LEU A 68 1.18 -10.92 10.73
N ALA A 69 0.11 -11.02 9.93
CA ALA A 69 0.04 -11.96 8.81
C ALA A 69 1.02 -11.61 7.68
N VAL A 70 1.21 -10.31 7.38
CA VAL A 70 2.13 -9.85 6.31
C VAL A 70 3.58 -9.70 6.78
N LEU A 71 3.83 -9.70 8.09
CA LEU A 71 5.15 -9.46 8.67
C LEU A 71 6.25 -10.39 8.12
N PRO A 72 6.05 -11.72 7.98
CA PRO A 72 7.10 -12.61 7.46
C PRO A 72 7.52 -12.25 6.03
N GLU A 73 6.56 -11.87 5.19
CA GLU A 73 6.81 -11.46 3.81
C GLU A 73 7.57 -10.13 3.75
N VAL A 74 7.16 -9.15 4.55
CA VAL A 74 7.87 -7.86 4.67
C VAL A 74 9.32 -8.07 5.14
N LEU A 75 9.55 -8.95 6.12
CA LEU A 75 10.90 -9.29 6.60
C LEU A 75 11.74 -9.99 5.53
N ALA A 76 11.16 -10.93 4.78
CA ALA A 76 11.86 -11.63 3.70
C ALA A 76 12.28 -10.65 2.58
N ARG A 77 11.39 -9.72 2.21
CA ARG A 77 11.69 -8.66 1.23
C ARG A 77 12.85 -7.78 1.69
N LEU A 78 12.79 -7.30 2.94
CA LEU A 78 13.84 -6.46 3.53
C LEU A 78 15.17 -7.19 3.74
N ALA A 79 15.15 -8.51 3.87
CA ALA A 79 16.38 -9.31 3.92
C ALA A 79 17.04 -9.46 2.54
N ALA A 80 16.23 -9.51 1.47
CA ALA A 80 16.71 -9.58 0.09
C ALA A 80 17.17 -8.22 -0.45
N ASP A 81 16.44 -7.16 -0.11
CA ASP A 81 16.75 -5.78 -0.46
C ASP A 81 16.47 -4.86 0.76
N PRO A 82 17.53 -4.49 1.52
CA PRO A 82 17.39 -3.59 2.66
C PRO A 82 16.79 -2.22 2.29
N GLU A 83 16.99 -1.78 1.04
CA GLU A 83 16.49 -0.51 0.53
C GLU A 83 15.15 -0.60 -0.19
N ALA A 84 14.49 -1.77 -0.15
CA ALA A 84 13.13 -1.91 -0.60
C ALA A 84 12.28 -0.85 0.09
N VAL A 85 11.84 0.16 -0.69
CA VAL A 85 11.05 1.28 -0.20
C VAL A 85 9.74 0.69 0.29
N VAL A 86 9.64 0.47 1.60
CA VAL A 86 8.41 0.02 2.20
C VAL A 86 7.51 1.25 2.29
N GLY A 87 6.81 1.53 1.20
CA GLY A 87 5.73 2.52 1.19
C GLY A 87 4.75 2.18 2.30
N GLN A 88 3.98 3.16 2.79
CA GLN A 88 3.02 2.92 3.87
C GLN A 88 1.85 1.99 3.45
N GLY A 89 1.82 1.53 2.20
CA GLY A 89 0.98 0.44 1.69
C GLY A 89 1.68 -0.92 1.57
N GLY A 90 2.99 -1.01 1.85
CA GLY A 90 3.80 -2.23 1.75
C GLY A 90 4.11 -2.70 0.31
N TRP A 91 3.74 -1.92 -0.71
CA TRP A 91 3.93 -2.27 -2.11
C TRP A 91 5.30 -1.86 -2.62
N SER A 92 5.91 -2.73 -3.41
CA SER A 92 7.17 -2.51 -4.12
C SER A 92 6.93 -2.27 -5.61
N THR A 93 5.80 -2.75 -6.14
CA THR A 93 5.45 -2.69 -7.56
C THR A 93 4.14 -1.96 -7.84
N VAL A 94 4.01 -1.44 -9.07
CA VAL A 94 2.76 -0.85 -9.57
C VAL A 94 1.64 -1.91 -9.61
N GLY A 95 1.97 -3.19 -9.84
CA GLY A 95 1.03 -4.30 -9.81
C GLY A 95 0.30 -4.42 -8.48
N GLU A 96 1.04 -4.46 -7.37
CA GLU A 96 0.45 -4.59 -6.03
C GLU A 96 -0.50 -3.42 -5.70
N LEU A 97 -0.13 -2.19 -6.08
CA LEU A 97 -1.02 -1.02 -5.95
C LEU A 97 -2.30 -1.18 -6.78
N LEU A 98 -2.19 -1.66 -8.02
CA LEU A 98 -3.33 -1.86 -8.91
C LEU A 98 -4.27 -2.96 -8.41
N GLU A 99 -3.74 -4.05 -7.86
CA GLU A 99 -4.53 -5.13 -7.28
C GLU A 99 -5.30 -4.67 -6.05
N TRP A 100 -4.65 -3.91 -5.16
CA TRP A 100 -5.30 -3.26 -4.03
C TRP A 100 -6.43 -2.33 -4.49
N TYR A 101 -6.18 -1.49 -5.50
CA TYR A 101 -7.18 -0.57 -6.00
C TYR A 101 -8.37 -1.31 -6.62
N ARG A 102 -8.12 -2.37 -7.38
CA ARG A 102 -9.14 -3.26 -7.94
C ARG A 102 -10.02 -3.86 -6.85
N GLU A 103 -9.43 -4.47 -5.83
CA GLU A 103 -10.17 -5.08 -4.72
C GLU A 103 -11.07 -4.07 -4.01
N ARG A 104 -10.54 -2.86 -3.76
CA ARG A 104 -11.28 -1.75 -3.15
C ARG A 104 -12.49 -1.33 -3.99
N VAL A 105 -12.30 -1.15 -5.30
CA VAL A 105 -13.39 -0.77 -6.23
C VAL A 105 -14.47 -1.85 -6.28
N MET A 106 -14.10 -3.14 -6.28
CA MET A 106 -15.05 -4.23 -6.32
C MET A 106 -15.92 -4.28 -5.05
N ARG A 107 -15.35 -3.95 -3.89
CA ARG A 107 -16.05 -3.92 -2.60
C ARG A 107 -16.89 -2.66 -2.36
N ASP A 108 -16.67 -1.58 -3.13
CA ASP A 108 -17.40 -0.33 -2.95
C ASP A 108 -18.88 -0.47 -3.36
N ARG A 109 -19.80 -0.41 -2.39
CA ARG A 109 -21.24 -0.54 -2.62
C ARG A 109 -21.85 0.68 -3.33
N LYS A 110 -21.15 1.82 -3.37
CA LYS A 110 -21.63 3.05 -4.02
C LYS A 110 -21.42 3.05 -5.54
N LEU A 111 -20.60 2.13 -6.06
CA LEU A 111 -20.30 2.05 -7.48
C LEU A 111 -21.25 1.08 -8.19
N SER A 112 -21.73 1.50 -9.37
CA SER A 112 -22.54 0.64 -10.23
C SER A 112 -21.74 -0.56 -10.76
N ALA A 113 -22.44 -1.65 -11.08
CA ALA A 113 -21.84 -2.85 -11.65
C ALA A 113 -21.04 -2.55 -12.94
N LYS A 114 -21.60 -1.70 -13.82
CA LYS A 114 -20.94 -1.26 -15.06
C LYS A 114 -19.59 -0.58 -14.78
N ARG A 115 -19.54 0.30 -13.78
CA ARG A 115 -18.31 1.02 -13.42
C ARG A 115 -17.26 0.08 -12.83
N LYS A 116 -17.67 -0.86 -11.98
CA LYS A 116 -16.78 -1.90 -11.43
C LYS A 116 -16.19 -2.77 -12.54
N ALA A 117 -17.04 -3.24 -13.46
CA ALA A 117 -16.60 -4.07 -14.58
C ALA A 117 -15.59 -3.33 -15.48
N SER A 118 -15.85 -2.05 -15.77
CA SER A 118 -14.94 -1.22 -16.57
C SER A 118 -13.57 -1.02 -15.92
N VAL A 119 -13.53 -0.73 -14.61
CA VAL A 119 -12.28 -0.61 -13.86
C VAL A 119 -11.54 -1.95 -13.81
N LYS A 120 -12.24 -3.04 -13.48
CA LYS A 120 -11.66 -4.39 -13.43
C LYS A 120 -11.06 -4.79 -14.78
N SER A 121 -11.78 -4.57 -15.88
CA SER A 121 -11.29 -4.87 -17.23
C SER A 121 -10.05 -4.04 -17.59
N ALA A 122 -10.03 -2.74 -17.27
CA ALA A 122 -8.85 -1.92 -17.51
C ALA A 122 -7.62 -2.42 -16.71
N ILE A 123 -7.82 -2.83 -15.47
CA ILE A 123 -6.74 -3.36 -14.62
C ILE A 123 -6.26 -4.72 -15.11
N ASP A 124 -7.17 -5.67 -15.27
CA ASP A 124 -6.82 -7.07 -15.53
C ASP A 124 -6.29 -7.29 -16.95
N CYS A 125 -6.87 -6.61 -17.95
CA CYS A 125 -6.53 -6.85 -19.35
C CYS A 125 -5.42 -5.93 -19.89
N HIS A 126 -5.23 -4.76 -19.27
CA HIS A 126 -4.35 -3.73 -19.83
C HIS A 126 -3.23 -3.29 -18.89
N LEU A 127 -3.56 -2.93 -17.66
CA LEU A 127 -2.57 -2.38 -16.72
C LEU A 127 -1.66 -3.48 -16.13
N LEU A 128 -2.22 -4.55 -15.55
CA LEU A 128 -1.42 -5.61 -14.94
C LEU A 128 -0.49 -6.31 -15.93
N PRO A 129 -0.91 -6.67 -17.17
CA PRO A 129 -0.01 -7.31 -18.12
C PRO A 129 1.21 -6.46 -18.53
N ARG A 130 1.16 -5.14 -18.32
CA ARG A 130 2.21 -4.21 -18.77
C ARG A 130 3.01 -3.59 -17.62
N LEU A 131 2.38 -3.39 -16.46
CA LEU A 131 2.95 -2.63 -15.36
C LEU A 131 3.13 -3.45 -14.08
N SER A 132 2.68 -4.72 -14.03
CA SER A 132 2.69 -5.49 -12.78
C SER A 132 4.05 -5.58 -12.10
N SER A 133 5.12 -5.79 -12.87
CA SER A 133 6.49 -5.90 -12.36
C SER A 133 7.24 -4.57 -12.27
N LEU A 134 6.64 -3.45 -12.70
CA LEU A 134 7.32 -2.16 -12.68
C LEU A 134 7.46 -1.67 -11.23
N PRO A 135 8.68 -1.39 -10.74
CA PRO A 135 8.85 -0.83 -9.41
C PRO A 135 8.16 0.52 -9.27
N LEU A 136 7.53 0.79 -8.13
CA LEU A 136 6.87 2.08 -7.89
C LEU A 136 7.84 3.26 -8.05
N ALA A 137 9.08 3.11 -7.56
CA ALA A 137 10.14 4.11 -7.67
C ALA A 137 10.62 4.35 -9.12
N ALA A 138 10.39 3.40 -10.03
CA ALA A 138 10.75 3.53 -11.44
C ALA A 138 9.62 4.12 -12.29
N LEU A 139 8.43 4.33 -11.71
CA LEU A 139 7.28 4.85 -12.44
C LEU A 139 7.47 6.34 -12.74
N ASN A 140 7.63 6.66 -14.01
CA ASN A 140 7.67 8.03 -14.50
C ASN A 140 6.90 8.16 -15.82
N ARG A 141 6.74 9.39 -16.31
CA ARG A 141 5.99 9.67 -17.54
C ARG A 141 6.53 8.90 -18.76
N SER A 142 7.86 8.81 -18.89
CA SER A 142 8.49 8.07 -19.99
C SER A 142 8.24 6.57 -19.90
N ALA A 143 8.33 6.00 -18.69
CA ALA A 143 8.06 4.59 -18.45
C ALA A 143 6.59 4.27 -18.80
N VAL A 144 5.64 5.10 -18.35
CA VAL A 144 4.22 4.93 -18.68
C VAL A 144 3.98 5.07 -20.18
N ASP A 145 4.61 6.03 -20.85
CA ASP A 145 4.42 6.23 -22.28
C ASP A 145 4.87 5.01 -23.10
N GLN A 146 6.08 4.51 -22.84
CA GLN A 146 6.67 3.39 -23.57
C GLN A 146 6.00 2.05 -23.26
N THR A 147 5.72 1.77 -21.98
CA THR A 147 5.22 0.45 -21.56
C THR A 147 3.71 0.32 -21.68
N LEU A 148 2.97 1.42 -21.62
CA LEU A 148 1.51 1.43 -21.60
C LEU A 148 0.91 2.20 -22.78
N MET A 149 1.25 3.48 -22.95
CA MET A 149 0.50 4.35 -23.86
C MET A 149 0.70 3.96 -25.32
N TRP A 150 1.95 3.86 -25.78
CA TRP A 150 2.26 3.48 -27.15
C TRP A 150 1.64 2.13 -27.56
N PRO A 151 1.88 1.02 -26.82
CA PRO A 151 1.31 -0.28 -27.17
C PRO A 151 -0.23 -0.31 -27.20
N LEU A 152 -0.88 0.50 -26.36
CA LEU A 152 -2.36 0.55 -26.34
C LEU A 152 -2.92 1.40 -27.49
N GLN A 153 -2.25 2.47 -27.90
CA GLN A 153 -2.71 3.33 -28.99
C GLN A 153 -2.67 2.62 -30.35
N GLU A 154 -1.76 1.68 -30.55
CA GLU A 154 -1.68 0.87 -31.77
C GLU A 154 -2.87 -0.07 -31.95
N THR A 155 -3.51 -0.48 -30.85
CA THR A 155 -4.48 -1.58 -30.85
C THR A 155 -5.88 -1.19 -30.39
N LEU A 156 -6.03 -0.07 -29.67
CA LEU A 156 -7.28 0.31 -29.03
C LEU A 156 -7.75 1.71 -29.45
N SER A 157 -9.04 1.95 -29.29
CA SER A 157 -9.61 3.27 -29.55
C SER A 157 -9.06 4.32 -28.58
N PRO A 158 -8.86 5.58 -29.03
CA PRO A 158 -8.36 6.65 -28.15
C PRO A 158 -9.21 6.89 -26.90
N SER A 159 -10.52 6.67 -26.99
CA SER A 159 -11.43 6.80 -25.83
C SER A 159 -11.17 5.75 -24.77
N TYR A 160 -10.86 4.52 -25.18
CA TYR A 160 -10.58 3.44 -24.25
C TYR A 160 -9.18 3.55 -23.65
N VAL A 161 -8.18 3.97 -24.43
CA VAL A 161 -6.84 4.30 -23.92
C VAL A 161 -6.92 5.37 -22.82
N ARG A 162 -7.69 6.44 -23.05
CA ARG A 162 -7.93 7.48 -22.03
C ARG A 162 -8.59 6.93 -20.77
N LEU A 163 -9.52 5.98 -20.92
CA LEU A 163 -10.16 5.32 -19.78
C LEU A 163 -9.14 4.52 -18.96
N ILE A 164 -8.27 3.75 -19.62
CA ILE A 164 -7.23 2.94 -18.96
C ILE A 164 -6.26 3.85 -18.20
N LEU A 165 -5.78 4.93 -18.82
CA LEU A 165 -4.91 5.90 -18.16
C LEU A 165 -5.60 6.60 -16.97
N ARG A 166 -6.90 6.88 -17.10
CA ARG A 166 -7.69 7.46 -16.01
C ARG A 166 -7.79 6.49 -14.83
N VAL A 167 -7.97 5.19 -15.08
CA VAL A 167 -7.98 4.16 -14.02
C VAL A 167 -6.63 4.12 -13.29
N LEU A 168 -5.52 4.11 -14.03
CA LEU A 168 -4.18 4.17 -13.44
C LEU A 168 -4.01 5.42 -12.56
N THR A 169 -4.32 6.58 -13.10
CA THR A 169 -4.21 7.86 -12.37
C THR A 169 -5.08 7.87 -11.11
N MET A 170 -6.30 7.31 -11.17
CA MET A 170 -7.19 7.25 -10.02
C MET A 170 -6.68 6.31 -8.93
N ALA A 171 -6.01 5.20 -9.30
CA ALA A 171 -5.40 4.29 -8.34
C ALA A 171 -4.30 5.01 -7.53
N PHE A 172 -3.39 5.71 -8.22
CA PHE A 172 -2.32 6.49 -7.58
C PHE A 172 -2.85 7.64 -6.74
N LYS A 173 -3.80 8.42 -7.26
CA LYS A 173 -4.44 9.50 -6.48
C LYS A 173 -5.10 8.97 -5.20
N GLN A 174 -5.69 7.78 -5.26
CA GLN A 174 -6.31 7.17 -4.08
C GLN A 174 -5.28 6.65 -3.09
N ALA A 175 -4.15 6.11 -3.57
CA ALA A 175 -3.04 5.68 -2.73
C ALA A 175 -2.37 6.88 -2.02
N LEU A 176 -2.09 7.97 -2.76
CA LEU A 176 -1.56 9.24 -2.23
C LEU A 176 -2.49 9.83 -1.17
N ARG A 177 -3.79 9.91 -1.46
CA ARG A 177 -4.80 10.42 -0.50
C ARG A 177 -4.83 9.64 0.82
N LEU A 178 -4.51 8.36 0.76
CA LEU A 178 -4.47 7.49 1.94
C LEU A 178 -3.05 7.36 2.51
N GLU A 179 -2.11 8.16 2.02
CA GLU A 179 -0.70 8.21 2.44
C GLU A 179 0.04 6.87 2.23
N LEU A 180 -0.49 5.97 1.40
CA LEU A 180 0.06 4.62 1.18
C LEU A 180 1.34 4.64 0.33
N ILE A 181 1.51 5.69 -0.45
CA ILE A 181 2.72 6.02 -1.20
C ILE A 181 3.08 7.47 -0.91
N ALA A 182 4.37 7.81 -1.02
CA ALA A 182 4.83 9.18 -0.89
C ALA A 182 4.47 9.99 -2.15
N GLU A 183 4.24 11.29 -1.96
CA GLU A 183 4.27 12.25 -3.05
C GLU A 183 5.74 12.60 -3.29
N ASP A 184 6.23 12.35 -4.50
CA ASP A 184 7.58 12.79 -4.94
C ASP A 184 7.62 14.31 -5.18
#